data_AF-A0A7U9T506-F1
#
_entry.id   AF-A0A7U9T506-F1
#
_cell.length_a   1.000
_cell.length_b   1.000
_cell.length_c   1.000
_cell.angle_alpha   90.00
_cell.angle_beta   90.00
_cell.angle_gamma   90.00
#
_symmetry.space_group_name_H-M   'P 1'
#
loop_
_entity.id
_entity.type
_entity.pdbx_description
1 polymer ?
#
loop_
_entity_poly.entity_id
_entity_poly.type
_entity_poly.pdbx_seq_one_letter_code
_entity_poly.pdbx_strand_id
1 'polypeptide(L)'
;MVLGERIKRIRTFRGLTQRELGLKLGYEERNADVRIAQYESGYRVPKNNTLMEMAKILNVNYIHFIGVTPGCAEDIMLTFLWLDEDDRSTIHLFQLVRNPGKCNASDDKSVRYYDNDDWPAHAPVGMWLEYGLVNDFMREWCLRKEQLKNGEISEDEYFEWKINWPATSSSVDEKGNDKKNNSYKWRASS
;
A
#
# COMPACT_ATOMS: atom_id res chain seq x y z
N MET A 1 8.98 -7.05 -0.93
CA MET A 1 8.53 -8.10 0.02
C MET A 1 7.92 -9.22 -0.79
N VAL A 2 8.46 -10.44 -0.69
CA VAL A 2 7.97 -11.59 -1.46
C VAL A 2 6.68 -12.16 -0.84
N LEU A 3 6.01 -13.09 -1.54
CA LEU A 3 4.74 -13.68 -1.10
C LEU A 3 4.84 -14.29 0.31
N GLY A 4 5.88 -15.07 0.59
CA GLY A 4 6.07 -15.74 1.89
C GLY A 4 6.20 -14.75 3.06
N GLU A 5 6.96 -13.67 2.87
CA GLU A 5 7.12 -12.60 3.85
C GLU A 5 5.80 -11.88 4.14
N ARG A 6 4.97 -11.64 3.11
CA ARG A 6 3.62 -11.06 3.27
C ARG A 6 2.72 -11.96 4.09
N ILE A 7 2.66 -13.25 3.75
CA ILE A 7 1.89 -14.25 4.52
C ILE A 7 2.32 -14.21 5.99
N LYS A 8 3.63 -14.24 6.27
CA LYS A 8 4.17 -14.18 7.62
C LYS A 8 3.77 -12.90 8.36
N ARG A 9 3.94 -11.74 7.72
CA ARG A 9 3.60 -10.44 8.30
C ARG A 9 2.12 -10.33 8.65
N ILE A 10 1.24 -10.74 7.75
CA ILE A 10 -0.21 -10.71 7.98
C ILE A 10 -0.60 -11.75 9.04
N ARG A 11 -0.07 -12.96 8.97
CA ARG A 11 -0.35 -14.01 9.97
C ARG A 11 0.01 -13.56 11.39
N THR A 12 1.21 -13.00 11.55
CA THR A 12 1.69 -12.50 12.85
C THR A 12 0.85 -11.32 13.34
N PHE A 13 0.48 -10.41 12.45
CA PHE A 13 -0.47 -9.33 12.76
C PHE A 13 -1.84 -9.85 13.22
N ARG A 14 -2.32 -10.97 12.67
CA ARG A 14 -3.54 -11.66 13.14
C ARG A 14 -3.37 -12.49 14.40
N GLY A 15 -2.17 -12.51 15.00
CA GLY A 15 -1.88 -13.25 16.22
C GLY A 15 -1.90 -14.77 16.05
N LEU A 16 -1.87 -15.29 14.82
CA LEU A 16 -1.89 -16.73 14.56
C LEU A 16 -0.47 -17.30 14.50
N THR A 17 -0.28 -18.48 15.07
CA THR A 17 0.91 -19.31 14.86
C THR A 17 0.87 -20.01 13.50
N GLN A 18 2.02 -20.48 13.01
CA GLN A 18 2.09 -21.30 11.79
C GLN A 18 1.20 -22.56 11.91
N ARG A 19 1.20 -23.19 13.10
CA ARG A 19 0.37 -24.36 13.40
C ARG A 19 -1.12 -24.03 13.29
N GLU A 20 -1.59 -22.96 13.92
CA GLU A 20 -3.01 -22.56 13.90
C GLU A 20 -3.50 -22.23 12.50
N LEU A 21 -2.70 -21.52 11.69
CA LEU A 21 -3.05 -21.26 10.30
C LEU A 21 -3.13 -22.58 9.50
N GLY A 22 -2.15 -23.47 9.66
CA GLY A 22 -2.16 -24.78 9.00
C GLY A 22 -3.36 -25.64 9.37
N LEU A 23 -3.75 -25.65 10.65
CA LEU A 23 -4.94 -26.35 11.13
C LEU A 23 -6.24 -25.74 10.55
N LYS A 24 -6.36 -24.40 10.52
CA LYS A 24 -7.51 -23.71 9.90
C LYS A 24 -7.63 -23.97 8.40
N LEU A 25 -6.52 -24.27 7.71
CA LEU A 25 -6.51 -24.71 6.31
C LEU A 25 -6.83 -26.20 6.12
N GLY A 26 -7.08 -26.94 7.21
CA GLY A 26 -7.40 -28.37 7.17
C GLY A 26 -6.19 -29.28 6.98
N TYR A 27 -4.97 -28.84 7.30
CA TYR A 27 -3.81 -29.71 7.31
C TYR A 27 -3.77 -30.60 8.56
N GLU A 28 -3.21 -31.80 8.40
CA GLU A 28 -2.99 -32.73 9.52
C GLU A 28 -2.11 -32.07 10.60
N GLU A 29 -2.47 -32.28 11.87
CA GLU A 29 -1.82 -31.64 13.02
C GLU A 29 -0.29 -31.82 13.03
N ARG A 30 0.19 -33.02 12.67
CA ARG A 30 1.63 -33.34 12.61
C ARG A 30 2.44 -32.52 11.60
N ASN A 31 1.81 -31.93 10.58
CA ASN A 31 2.46 -31.26 9.44
C ASN A 31 1.92 -29.85 9.18
N ALA A 32 1.01 -29.35 10.03
CA ALA A 32 0.29 -28.10 9.82
C ALA A 32 1.24 -26.90 9.80
N ASP A 33 2.13 -26.81 10.79
CA ASP A 33 3.17 -25.79 10.92
C ASP A 33 4.23 -25.90 9.82
N VAL A 34 4.72 -27.11 9.53
CA VAL A 34 5.77 -27.35 8.52
C VAL A 34 5.35 -26.83 7.15
N ARG A 35 4.10 -27.07 6.74
CA ARG A 35 3.59 -26.57 5.45
C ARG A 35 3.54 -25.05 5.41
N ILE A 36 3.11 -24.40 6.48
CA ILE A 36 3.08 -22.92 6.54
C ILE A 36 4.50 -22.36 6.52
N ALA A 37 5.45 -22.95 7.26
CA ALA A 37 6.84 -22.53 7.25
C ALA A 37 7.48 -22.62 5.84
N GLN A 38 7.14 -23.66 5.07
CA GLN A 38 7.57 -23.80 3.67
C GLN A 38 7.01 -22.69 2.77
N TYR A 39 5.77 -22.25 3.01
CA TYR A 39 5.18 -21.13 2.28
C TYR A 39 5.81 -19.79 2.66
N GLU A 40 6.03 -19.55 3.96
CA GLU A 40 6.59 -18.29 4.46
C GLU A 40 8.06 -18.10 4.09
N SER A 41 8.82 -19.19 3.96
CA SER A 41 10.21 -19.18 3.49
C SER A 41 10.34 -19.08 1.97
N GLY A 42 9.24 -19.24 1.23
CA GLY A 42 9.27 -19.32 -0.24
C GLY A 42 9.78 -20.66 -0.79
N TYR A 43 10.08 -21.65 0.06
CA TYR A 43 10.45 -23.01 -0.37
C TYR A 43 9.36 -23.66 -1.22
N ARG A 44 8.09 -23.34 -0.93
CA ARG A 44 6.94 -23.81 -1.70
C ARG A 44 5.99 -22.67 -2.00
N VAL A 45 5.44 -22.64 -3.21
CA VAL A 45 4.38 -21.69 -3.60
C VAL A 45 3.01 -22.34 -3.38
N PRO A 46 2.10 -21.76 -2.57
CA PRO A 46 0.74 -22.26 -2.42
C PRO A 46 -0.07 -22.11 -3.73
N LYS A 47 -1.03 -23.01 -3.96
CA LYS A 47 -1.98 -22.86 -5.08
C LYS A 47 -2.97 -21.73 -4.81
N ASN A 48 -3.54 -21.13 -5.86
CA ASN A 48 -4.51 -20.04 -5.75
C ASN A 48 -5.68 -20.34 -4.81
N ASN A 49 -6.24 -21.57 -4.83
CA ASN A 49 -7.30 -21.94 -3.89
C ASN A 49 -6.84 -21.87 -2.43
N THR A 50 -5.61 -22.32 -2.15
CA THR A 50 -5.00 -22.21 -0.81
C THR A 50 -4.77 -20.76 -0.42
N LEU A 51 -4.29 -19.91 -1.35
CA LEU A 51 -4.12 -18.48 -1.10
C LEU A 51 -5.46 -17.78 -0.81
N MET A 52 -6.53 -18.17 -1.50
CA MET A 52 -7.87 -17.64 -1.26
C MET A 52 -8.40 -18.03 0.12
N GLU A 53 -8.23 -19.30 0.53
CA GLU A 53 -8.62 -19.73 1.88
C GLU A 53 -7.75 -19.09 2.96
N MET A 54 -6.45 -18.92 2.72
CA MET A 54 -5.57 -18.14 3.60
C MET A 54 -6.07 -16.70 3.73
N ALA A 55 -6.46 -16.05 2.64
CA ALA A 55 -6.96 -14.67 2.66
C ALA A 55 -8.22 -14.53 3.54
N LYS A 56 -9.14 -15.51 3.44
CA LYS A 56 -10.33 -15.58 4.29
C LYS A 56 -9.96 -15.76 5.77
N ILE A 57 -9.11 -16.73 6.08
CA ILE A 57 -8.70 -17.03 7.46
C ILE A 57 -7.97 -15.84 8.09
N LEU A 58 -7.09 -15.19 7.31
CA LEU A 58 -6.30 -14.05 7.74
C LEU A 58 -7.04 -12.71 7.63
N ASN A 59 -8.30 -12.72 7.20
CA ASN A 59 -9.14 -11.53 7.01
C ASN A 59 -8.37 -10.42 6.28
N VAL A 60 -7.87 -10.75 5.10
CA VAL A 60 -7.07 -9.88 4.24
C VAL A 60 -7.61 -9.93 2.82
N ASN A 61 -7.49 -8.84 2.07
CA ASN A 61 -7.85 -8.86 0.67
C ASN A 61 -6.93 -9.81 -0.12
N TYR A 62 -7.50 -10.72 -0.89
CA TYR A 62 -6.75 -11.75 -1.63
C TYR A 62 -5.76 -11.17 -2.66
N ILE A 63 -5.92 -9.91 -3.07
CA ILE A 63 -4.98 -9.23 -3.98
C ILE A 63 -3.55 -9.22 -3.42
N HIS A 64 -3.41 -9.24 -2.08
CA HIS A 64 -2.11 -9.30 -1.41
C HIS A 64 -1.40 -10.65 -1.57
N PHE A 65 -2.08 -11.67 -2.09
CA PHE A 65 -1.53 -13.01 -2.32
C PHE A 65 -1.51 -13.44 -3.78
N ILE A 66 -2.51 -13.07 -4.57
CA ILE A 66 -2.69 -13.59 -5.94
C ILE A 66 -2.23 -12.59 -7.03
N GLY A 67 -2.16 -11.29 -6.71
CA GLY A 67 -1.78 -10.26 -7.68
C GLY A 67 -0.30 -10.26 -8.05
N VAL A 68 0.02 -9.83 -9.28
CA VAL A 68 1.38 -9.43 -9.65
C VAL A 68 1.75 -8.28 -8.72
N THR A 69 2.72 -8.52 -7.87
CA THR A 69 3.16 -7.52 -6.90
C THR A 69 4.47 -6.96 -7.40
N PRO A 70 4.54 -5.66 -7.72
CA PRO A 70 5.81 -5.03 -8.06
C PRO A 70 6.81 -5.30 -6.93
N GLY A 71 7.87 -6.01 -7.27
CA GLY A 71 8.88 -6.47 -6.32
C GLY A 71 10.12 -5.58 -6.32
N CYS A 72 10.40 -4.94 -7.46
CA CYS A 72 11.55 -4.08 -7.69
C CYS A 72 11.18 -2.75 -8.36
N ALA A 73 12.16 -1.86 -8.52
CA ALA A 73 11.97 -0.56 -9.15
C ALA A 73 11.53 -0.71 -10.62
N GLU A 74 12.05 -1.71 -11.32
CA GLU A 74 11.72 -2.02 -12.71
C GLU A 74 10.24 -2.37 -12.90
N ASP A 75 9.64 -3.14 -11.99
CA ASP A 75 8.21 -3.48 -12.05
C ASP A 75 7.31 -2.24 -11.89
N ILE A 76 7.72 -1.31 -11.00
CA ILE A 76 7.04 -0.03 -10.81
C ILE A 76 7.14 0.80 -12.10
N MET A 77 8.34 0.90 -12.67
CA MET A 77 8.57 1.64 -13.91
C MET A 77 7.79 1.03 -15.09
N LEU A 78 7.77 -0.29 -15.23
CA LEU A 78 6.97 -0.96 -16.27
C LEU A 78 5.48 -0.65 -16.11
N THR A 79 4.98 -0.60 -14.87
CA THR A 79 3.58 -0.21 -14.62
C THR A 79 3.31 1.21 -15.13
N PHE A 80 4.20 2.17 -14.83
CA PHE A 80 4.05 3.54 -15.33
C PHE A 80 4.20 3.65 -16.86
N LEU A 81 5.13 2.90 -17.46
CA LEU A 81 5.33 2.92 -18.92
C LEU A 81 4.11 2.37 -19.68
N TRP A 82 3.48 1.31 -19.19
CA TRP A 82 2.25 0.80 -19.80
C TRP A 82 1.06 1.76 -19.61
N LEU A 83 0.94 2.41 -18.45
CA LEU A 83 -0.06 3.44 -18.23
C LEU A 83 0.12 4.65 -19.18
N ASP A 84 1.37 5.06 -19.42
CA ASP A 84 1.69 6.13 -20.36
C ASP A 84 1.44 5.74 -21.82
N GLU A 85 1.74 4.49 -22.22
CA GLU A 85 1.47 4.03 -23.59
C GLU A 85 -0.04 3.87 -23.86
N ASP A 86 -0.82 3.43 -22.86
CA ASP A 86 -2.28 3.37 -22.95
C ASP A 86 -2.90 4.78 -23.08
N ASP A 87 -2.40 5.75 -22.30
CA ASP A 87 -2.80 7.15 -22.37
C ASP A 87 -1.70 8.11 -21.88
N ARG A 88 -1.03 8.77 -22.82
CA ARG A 88 0.07 9.73 -22.56
C ARG A 88 -0.37 11.00 -21.85
N SER A 89 -1.67 11.25 -21.73
CA SER A 89 -2.19 12.38 -20.94
C SER A 89 -2.39 12.01 -19.47
N THR A 90 -2.32 10.73 -19.10
CA THR A 90 -2.56 10.29 -17.72
C THR A 90 -1.41 10.66 -16.78
N ILE A 91 -0.15 10.56 -17.20
CA ILE A 91 1.01 10.81 -16.33
C ILE A 91 1.68 12.13 -16.67
N HIS A 92 1.71 13.05 -15.71
CA HIS A 92 2.40 14.32 -15.86
C HIS A 92 3.60 14.38 -14.91
N LEU A 93 4.79 14.55 -15.48
CA LEU A 93 6.05 14.64 -14.74
C LEU A 93 6.57 16.08 -14.73
N PHE A 94 7.14 16.51 -13.61
CA PHE A 94 7.79 17.80 -13.49
C PHE A 94 9.01 17.72 -12.58
N GLN A 95 10.07 18.44 -12.94
CA GLN A 95 11.27 18.54 -12.11
C GLN A 95 11.00 19.52 -10.96
N LEU A 96 11.13 19.07 -9.72
CA LEU A 96 11.10 20.01 -8.60
C LEU A 96 12.36 20.87 -8.61
N VAL A 97 12.18 22.15 -8.30
CA VAL A 97 13.28 23.10 -8.17
C VAL A 97 13.50 23.39 -6.70
N ARG A 98 14.74 23.22 -6.22
CA ARG A 98 15.13 23.58 -4.85
C ARG A 98 14.92 25.08 -4.67
N ASN A 99 14.20 25.49 -3.64
CA ASN A 99 14.01 26.91 -3.40
C ASN A 99 15.35 27.56 -2.98
N PRO A 100 15.91 28.54 -3.71
CA PRO A 100 17.23 29.10 -3.41
C PRO A 100 17.25 30.08 -2.21
N GLY A 101 16.31 29.99 -1.27
CA GLY A 101 16.15 30.94 -0.16
C GLY A 101 15.18 32.08 -0.47
N LYS A 102 15.33 33.24 0.21
CA LYS A 102 14.41 34.39 0.11
C LYS A 102 14.46 35.03 -1.29
N CYS A 103 13.60 34.57 -2.19
CA CYS A 103 13.31 35.28 -3.43
C CYS A 103 11.88 35.81 -3.38
N ASN A 104 11.70 37.09 -3.73
CA ASN A 104 10.39 37.67 -3.99
C ASN A 104 9.68 36.89 -5.10
N ALA A 105 8.34 36.97 -5.12
CA ALA A 105 7.44 36.28 -6.04
C ALA A 105 8.08 35.96 -7.41
N SER A 106 8.18 34.67 -7.70
CA SER A 106 8.67 34.14 -8.97
C SER A 106 7.48 33.85 -9.86
N ASP A 107 7.42 34.45 -11.06
CA ASP A 107 6.36 34.24 -12.07
C ASP A 107 6.46 32.89 -12.80
N ASP A 108 7.45 32.07 -12.44
CA ASP A 108 7.68 30.74 -12.98
C ASP A 108 6.77 29.70 -12.27
N LYS A 109 6.07 28.87 -13.06
CA LYS A 109 5.13 27.81 -12.59
C LYS A 109 5.81 26.61 -11.90
N SER A 110 7.08 26.71 -11.53
CA SER A 110 7.83 25.64 -10.89
C SER A 110 7.24 25.28 -9.52
N VAL A 111 7.11 23.98 -9.30
CA VAL A 111 6.82 23.44 -7.98
C VAL A 111 8.12 23.41 -7.18
N ARG A 112 8.18 24.21 -6.11
CA ARG A 112 9.37 24.38 -5.26
C ARG A 112 9.18 23.67 -3.93
N TYR A 113 10.29 23.15 -3.38
CA TYR A 113 10.34 22.60 -2.03
C TYR A 113 11.39 23.32 -1.20
N TYR A 114 11.16 23.34 0.12
CA TYR A 114 12.14 23.84 1.08
C TYR A 114 13.13 22.75 1.41
N ASP A 115 14.41 23.10 1.33
CA ASP A 115 15.47 22.23 1.79
C ASP A 115 15.45 22.20 3.32
N ASN A 116 14.90 21.12 3.86
CA ASN A 116 15.02 20.75 5.26
C ASN A 116 15.55 19.31 5.33
N ASP A 117 15.92 18.85 6.52
CA ASP A 117 16.55 17.54 6.73
C ASP A 117 15.72 16.34 6.22
N ASP A 118 14.44 16.54 5.90
CA ASP A 118 13.52 15.50 5.43
C ASP A 118 13.55 15.27 3.90
N TRP A 119 14.29 16.09 3.12
CA TRP A 119 14.36 15.97 1.64
C TRP A 119 15.66 15.31 1.12
N PRO A 120 15.61 14.61 -0.02
CA PRO A 120 16.79 13.98 -0.62
C PRO A 120 17.82 15.00 -1.14
N ALA A 121 19.09 14.58 -1.16
CA ALA A 121 20.23 15.42 -1.59
C ALA A 121 20.15 15.93 -3.04
N HIS A 122 19.39 15.24 -3.90
CA HIS A 122 19.08 15.66 -5.26
C HIS A 122 17.60 15.94 -5.40
N ALA A 123 17.26 16.97 -6.16
CA ALA A 123 15.87 17.37 -6.36
C ALA A 123 15.06 16.23 -7.00
N PRO A 124 13.99 15.76 -6.33
CA PRO A 124 13.21 14.64 -6.86
C PRO A 124 12.36 15.08 -8.05
N VAL A 125 11.85 14.10 -8.79
CA VAL A 125 10.82 14.30 -9.82
C VAL A 125 9.45 14.20 -9.17
N GLY A 126 8.59 15.17 -9.48
CA GLY A 126 7.19 15.17 -9.09
C GLY A 126 6.34 14.55 -10.17
N MET A 127 5.25 13.91 -9.75
CA MET A 127 4.29 13.28 -10.64
C MET A 127 2.88 13.61 -10.16
N TRP A 128 1.99 13.94 -11.09
CA TRP A 128 0.55 13.94 -10.85
C TRP A 128 -0.15 13.15 -11.96
N LEU A 129 -1.31 12.60 -11.62
CA LEU A 129 -2.06 11.73 -12.51
C LEU A 129 -3.37 12.40 -12.94
N GLU A 130 -3.57 12.56 -14.25
CA GLU A 130 -4.85 12.97 -14.83
C GLU A 130 -5.79 11.76 -14.98
N TYR A 131 -5.81 10.92 -13.93
CA TYR A 131 -6.68 9.76 -13.84
C TYR A 131 -7.44 9.86 -12.53
N GLY A 132 -8.65 10.45 -12.62
CA GLY A 132 -9.41 10.91 -11.45
C GLY A 132 -9.53 9.85 -10.35
N LEU A 133 -9.73 8.59 -10.72
CA LEU A 133 -9.84 7.49 -9.76
C LEU A 133 -8.55 7.23 -8.98
N VAL A 134 -7.38 7.21 -9.64
CA VAL A 134 -6.10 7.01 -8.92
C VAL A 134 -5.73 8.25 -8.13
N ASN A 135 -6.02 9.46 -8.65
CA ASN A 135 -5.79 10.68 -7.87
C ASN A 135 -6.63 10.72 -6.59
N ASP A 136 -7.89 10.26 -6.64
CA ASP A 136 -8.73 10.11 -5.45
C ASP A 136 -8.16 9.09 -4.45
N PHE A 137 -7.62 7.95 -4.92
CA PHE A 137 -6.92 6.99 -4.06
C PHE A 137 -5.65 7.58 -3.43
N MET A 138 -4.87 8.35 -4.20
CA MET A 138 -3.69 9.04 -3.69
C MET A 138 -4.07 10.09 -2.65
N ARG A 139 -5.21 10.79 -2.84
CA ARG A 139 -5.73 11.76 -1.87
C ARG A 139 -6.10 11.09 -0.55
N GLU A 140 -6.81 9.97 -0.60
CA GLU A 140 -7.10 9.19 0.61
C GLU A 140 -5.80 8.72 1.28
N TRP A 141 -4.85 8.20 0.51
CA TRP A 141 -3.59 7.71 1.06
C TRP A 141 -2.77 8.82 1.73
N CYS A 142 -2.77 10.02 1.13
CA CYS A 142 -2.15 11.22 1.72
C CYS A 142 -2.76 11.52 3.10
N LEU A 143 -4.09 11.60 3.19
CA LEU A 143 -4.80 11.79 4.45
C LEU A 143 -4.41 10.73 5.49
N ARG A 144 -4.34 9.44 5.12
CA ARG A 144 -3.94 8.39 6.09
C ARG A 144 -2.52 8.56 6.61
N LYS A 145 -1.59 9.02 5.77
CA LYS A 145 -0.22 9.31 6.22
C LYS A 145 -0.17 10.48 7.20
N GLU A 146 -0.96 11.53 6.96
CA GLU A 146 -1.09 12.67 7.88
C GLU A 146 -1.69 12.23 9.22
N GLN A 147 -2.77 11.44 9.18
CA GLN A 147 -3.40 10.89 10.39
C GLN A 147 -2.44 10.04 11.22
N LEU A 148 -1.64 9.19 10.57
CA LEU A 148 -0.61 8.41 11.25
C LEU A 148 0.46 9.31 11.88
N LYS A 149 0.95 10.31 11.12
CA LYS A 149 1.95 11.27 11.61
C LYS A 149 1.45 12.07 12.82
N ASN A 150 0.17 12.42 12.83
CA ASN A 150 -0.48 13.17 13.92
C ASN A 150 -0.92 12.28 15.09
N GLY A 151 -0.77 10.95 14.98
CA GLY A 151 -1.22 10.00 16.00
C GLY A 151 -2.75 9.82 16.07
N GLU A 152 -3.49 10.25 15.04
CA GLU A 152 -4.94 10.06 14.94
C GLU A 152 -5.34 8.61 14.62
N ILE A 153 -4.42 7.85 14.02
CA ILE A 153 -4.53 6.41 13.81
C ILE A 153 -3.23 5.73 14.24
N SER A 154 -3.35 4.51 14.74
CA SER A 154 -2.21 3.67 15.10
C SER A 154 -1.54 3.01 13.88
N GLU A 155 -0.31 2.52 14.05
CA GLU A 155 0.37 1.69 13.05
C GLU A 155 -0.44 0.45 12.68
N ASP A 156 -1.13 -0.15 13.65
CA ASP A 156 -1.98 -1.33 13.46
C ASP A 156 -3.23 -0.98 12.64
N GLU A 157 -3.90 0.13 12.93
CA GLU A 157 -5.03 0.62 12.12
C GLU A 157 -4.60 0.99 10.70
N TYR A 158 -3.42 1.61 10.56
CA TYR A 158 -2.87 1.91 9.24
C TYR A 158 -2.53 0.63 8.46
N PHE A 159 -1.99 -0.38 9.13
CA PHE A 159 -1.73 -1.68 8.51
C PHE A 159 -3.04 -2.41 8.14
N GLU A 160 -4.04 -2.40 9.02
CA GLU A 160 -5.39 -2.92 8.78
C GLU A 160 -6.02 -2.30 7.53
N TRP A 161 -5.96 -0.96 7.41
CA TRP A 161 -6.44 -0.23 6.26
C TRP A 161 -5.77 -0.71 4.96
N LYS A 162 -4.43 -0.87 4.95
CA LYS A 162 -3.68 -1.32 3.76
C LYS A 162 -4.04 -2.75 3.33
N ILE A 163 -4.12 -3.68 4.28
CA ILE A 163 -4.29 -5.10 3.94
C ILE A 163 -5.72 -5.43 3.49
N ASN A 164 -6.72 -4.59 3.84
CA ASN A 164 -8.09 -4.77 3.39
C ASN A 164 -8.53 -3.80 2.27
N TRP A 165 -7.63 -2.97 1.75
CA TRP A 165 -7.89 -2.18 0.54
C TRP A 165 -8.24 -3.09 -0.65
N PRO A 166 -9.20 -2.74 -1.53
CA PRO A 166 -9.95 -1.46 -1.58
C PRO A 166 -11.20 -1.40 -0.70
N ALA A 167 -11.57 -2.46 0.04
CA ALA A 167 -12.78 -2.44 0.88
C ALA A 167 -12.70 -1.41 2.02
N THR A 168 -11.49 -1.06 2.44
CA THR A 168 -11.20 -0.02 3.43
C THR A 168 -11.17 1.39 2.85
N SER A 169 -11.20 1.52 1.52
CA SER A 169 -11.10 2.82 0.83
C SER A 169 -12.37 3.64 1.01
N SER A 170 -12.20 4.93 1.15
CA SER A 170 -13.24 5.93 1.34
C SER A 170 -12.97 7.16 0.49
N SER A 171 -14.03 7.82 0.03
CA SER A 171 -13.92 9.05 -0.74
C SER A 171 -13.45 10.21 0.12
N VAL A 172 -12.36 10.85 -0.28
CA VAL A 172 -11.79 12.03 0.37
C VAL A 172 -11.87 13.23 -0.56
N ASP A 173 -12.41 14.35 -0.07
CA ASP A 173 -12.47 15.60 -0.83
C ASP A 173 -11.13 16.36 -0.81
N GLU A 174 -11.01 17.41 -1.63
CA GLU A 174 -9.79 18.24 -1.74
C GLU A 174 -9.38 18.94 -0.44
N LYS A 175 -10.28 19.04 0.54
CA LYS A 175 -10.00 19.63 1.85
C LYS A 175 -9.58 18.58 2.89
N GLY A 176 -9.46 17.32 2.49
CA GLY A 176 -9.12 16.21 3.38
C GLY A 176 -10.31 15.67 4.17
N ASN A 177 -11.56 16.04 3.82
CA ASN A 177 -12.72 15.49 4.51
C ASN A 177 -13.02 14.08 4.02
N ASP A 178 -12.95 13.13 4.94
CA ASP A 178 -13.26 11.73 4.70
C ASP A 178 -14.77 11.46 4.84
N LYS A 179 -15.41 10.97 3.77
CA LYS A 179 -16.84 10.62 3.77
C LYS A 179 -17.16 9.35 4.58
N LYS A 180 -16.15 8.59 5.00
CA LYS A 180 -16.26 7.32 5.74
C LYS A 180 -17.23 6.33 5.08
N ASN A 181 -17.21 6.26 3.74
CA ASN A 181 -18.08 5.38 2.94
C ASN A 181 -17.40 4.04 2.57
N ASN A 182 -16.36 3.66 3.31
CA ASN A 182 -15.71 2.36 3.20
C ASN A 182 -16.65 1.21 3.60
N SER A 183 -16.54 0.07 2.92
CA SER A 183 -17.36 -1.13 3.18
C SER A 183 -16.78 -2.02 4.27
N TYR A 184 -15.51 -1.84 4.62
CA TYR A 184 -14.83 -2.56 5.68
C TYR A 184 -14.45 -1.64 6.84
N LYS A 185 -14.85 -1.98 8.07
CA LYS A 185 -14.49 -1.23 9.28
C LYS A 185 -13.07 -1.58 9.74
N TRP A 186 -12.12 -0.69 9.49
CA TRP A 186 -10.70 -0.87 9.82
C TRP A 186 -10.21 -0.09 11.05
N ARG A 187 -10.95 0.93 11.50
CA ARG A 187 -10.67 1.65 12.74
C ARG A 187 -11.26 0.92 13.94
N ALA A 188 -10.54 0.91 15.05
CA ALA A 188 -11.14 0.53 16.32
C ALA A 188 -12.25 1.54 16.65
N SER A 189 -13.39 1.09 17.17
CA SER A 189 -14.39 2.04 17.67
C SER A 189 -13.76 2.73 18.89
N SER A 190 -13.54 4.04 18.78
CA SER A 190 -13.32 4.92 19.93
C SER A 190 -14.49 4.86 20.89
#